data_AF-M3PXT5-F1
#
_entry.id   AF-M3PXT5-F1
#
_cell.length_a   1.000
_cell.length_b   1.000
_cell.length_c   1.000
_cell.angle_alpha   90.00
_cell.angle_beta   90.00
_cell.angle_gamma   90.00
#
_symmetry.space_group_name_H-M   'P 1'
#
loop_
_entity.id
_entity.type
_entity.pdbx_description
1 polymer ?
#
loop_
_entity_poly.entity_id
_entity_poly.type
_entity_poly.pdbx_seq_one_letter_code
_entity_poly.pdbx_strand_id
1 'polypeptide(L)'
;MRSFKKKLRKWRDLNRREFEEIKKMILFFRDFQEFSIQNDYSLSQKEIQDYSEGIVRHNNMLQLHNSPENFYEFRRFKEVNEKDYENLLNNKKLQKKLREWRRTKQR
;
A
#
# COMPACT_ATOMS: atom_id res chain seq x y z
N MET A 1 -32.90 15.41 -14.06
CA MET A 1 -31.57 15.04 -14.64
C MET A 1 -30.34 15.65 -13.95
N ARG A 2 -30.29 16.96 -13.57
CA ARG A 2 -29.10 17.56 -12.92
C ARG A 2 -28.68 16.90 -11.58
N SER A 3 -29.64 16.45 -10.77
CA SER A 3 -29.40 15.79 -9.47
C SER A 3 -28.64 14.46 -9.61
N PHE A 4 -29.00 13.62 -10.58
CA PHE A 4 -28.35 12.32 -10.80
C PHE A 4 -26.90 12.47 -11.27
N LYS A 5 -26.64 13.37 -12.23
CA LYS A 5 -25.27 13.65 -12.71
C LYS A 5 -24.36 14.16 -11.57
N LYS A 6 -24.88 15.00 -10.66
CA LYS A 6 -24.14 15.50 -9.49
C LYS A 6 -23.80 14.37 -8.50
N LYS A 7 -24.76 13.47 -8.22
CA LYS A 7 -24.53 12.28 -7.38
C LYS A 7 -23.47 11.35 -7.98
N LEU A 8 -23.56 11.07 -9.28
CA LEU A 8 -22.62 10.20 -9.99
C LEU A 8 -21.19 10.75 -9.98
N ARG A 9 -21.01 12.07 -10.19
CA ARG A 9 -19.70 12.72 -10.09
C ARG A 9 -19.11 12.58 -8.69
N LYS A 10 -19.89 12.89 -7.65
CA LYS A 10 -19.44 12.79 -6.25
C LYS A 10 -18.99 11.36 -5.92
N TRP A 11 -19.73 10.36 -6.39
CA TRP A 11 -19.37 8.95 -6.19
C TRP A 11 -18.04 8.58 -6.87
N ARG A 12 -17.83 9.00 -8.12
CA ARG A 12 -16.54 8.78 -8.81
C ARG A 12 -15.38 9.45 -8.09
N ASP A 13 -15.59 10.68 -7.61
CA ASP A 13 -14.55 11.42 -6.87
C ASP A 13 -14.18 10.71 -5.56
N LEU A 14 -15.16 10.14 -4.84
CA LEU A 14 -14.93 9.36 -3.63
C LEU A 14 -14.17 8.06 -3.93
N ASN A 15 -14.61 7.27 -4.91
CA ASN A 15 -13.93 6.02 -5.28
C ASN A 15 -12.49 6.26 -5.73
N ARG A 16 -12.25 7.33 -6.49
CA ARG A 16 -10.90 7.69 -6.91
C ARG A 16 -10.01 8.01 -5.70
N ARG A 17 -10.52 8.76 -4.72
CA ARG A 17 -9.76 9.07 -3.49
C ARG A 17 -9.45 7.81 -2.70
N GLU A 18 -10.44 6.95 -2.49
CA GLU A 18 -10.26 5.68 -1.78
C GLU A 18 -9.22 4.79 -2.49
N PHE A 19 -9.27 4.70 -3.83
CA PHE A 19 -8.29 3.96 -4.61
C PHE A 19 -6.86 4.48 -4.42
N GLU A 20 -6.66 5.80 -4.43
CA GLU A 20 -5.35 6.41 -4.20
C GLU A 20 -4.84 6.20 -2.76
N GLU A 21 -5.73 6.20 -1.76
CA GLU A 21 -5.37 5.87 -0.37
C GLU A 21 -4.89 4.43 -0.24
N ILE A 22 -5.58 3.48 -0.88
CA ILE A 22 -5.17 2.08 -0.88
C ILE A 22 -3.85 1.90 -1.64
N LYS A 23 -3.63 2.62 -2.76
CA LYS A 23 -2.32 2.60 -3.43
C LYS A 23 -1.19 3.06 -2.51
N LYS A 24 -1.40 4.10 -1.71
CA LYS A 24 -0.39 4.55 -0.72
C LYS A 24 -0.12 3.49 0.34
N MET A 25 -1.15 2.77 0.78
CA MET A 25 -1.02 1.67 1.73
C MET A 25 -0.23 0.49 1.13
N ILE A 26 -0.54 0.08 -0.11
CA ILE A 26 0.22 -0.96 -0.83
C ILE A 26 1.69 -0.55 -1.01
N LEU A 27 1.92 0.71 -1.41
CA LEU A 27 3.26 1.29 -1.55
C LEU A 27 4.04 1.23 -0.24
N PHE A 28 3.36 1.53 0.87
CA PHE A 28 3.95 1.47 2.20
C PHE A 28 4.39 0.05 2.57
N PHE A 29 3.54 -0.96 2.38
CA PHE A 29 3.88 -2.34 2.71
C PHE A 29 5.04 -2.88 1.85
N ARG A 30 5.05 -2.57 0.56
CA ARG A 30 6.17 -2.89 -0.32
C ARG A 30 7.47 -2.28 0.19
N ASP A 31 7.48 -0.98 0.49
CA ASP A 31 8.67 -0.30 1.03
C ASP A 31 9.13 -0.87 2.36
N PHE A 32 8.16 -1.18 3.23
CA PHE A 32 8.44 -1.79 4.52
C PHE A 32 9.11 -3.16 4.37
N GLN A 33 8.57 -4.03 3.50
CA GLN A 33 9.15 -5.34 3.23
C GLN A 33 10.55 -5.24 2.62
N GLU A 34 10.75 -4.38 1.62
CA GLU A 34 12.07 -4.18 1.01
C GLU A 34 13.09 -3.63 2.02
N PHE A 35 12.66 -2.67 2.85
CA PHE A 35 13.47 -2.15 3.94
C PHE A 35 13.86 -3.24 4.93
N SER A 36 12.91 -4.06 5.35
CA SER A 36 13.15 -5.15 6.31
C SER A 36 14.13 -6.19 5.76
N ILE A 37 13.95 -6.64 4.51
CA ILE A 37 14.90 -7.57 3.86
C ILE A 37 16.33 -6.99 3.87
N GLN A 38 16.49 -5.70 3.60
CA GLN A 38 17.81 -5.07 3.47
C GLN A 38 18.47 -4.70 4.81
N ASN A 39 17.69 -4.48 5.87
CA ASN A 39 18.18 -3.87 7.11
C ASN A 39 17.93 -4.71 8.36
N ASP A 40 17.19 -5.81 8.27
CA ASP A 40 16.91 -6.70 9.38
C ASP A 40 17.59 -8.07 9.19
N TYR A 41 18.73 -8.24 9.87
CA TYR A 41 19.52 -9.48 9.85
C TYR A 41 18.89 -10.62 10.68
N SER A 42 17.75 -10.38 11.34
CA SER A 42 17.06 -11.39 12.15
C SER A 42 15.99 -12.17 11.38
N LEU A 43 15.69 -11.78 10.14
CA LEU A 43 14.72 -12.49 9.31
C LEU A 43 15.21 -13.89 8.95
N SER A 44 14.33 -14.87 9.14
CA SER A 44 14.53 -16.22 8.63
C SER A 44 14.41 -16.28 7.10
N GLN A 45 14.95 -17.35 6.51
CA GLN A 45 14.83 -17.59 5.06
C GLN A 45 13.36 -17.61 4.59
N LYS A 46 12.45 -18.13 5.44
CA LYS A 46 11.02 -18.16 5.14
C LYS A 46 10.42 -16.75 5.09
N GLU A 47 10.74 -15.89 6.06
CA GLU A 47 10.26 -14.51 6.08
C GLU A 47 10.78 -13.70 4.90
N ILE A 48 12.05 -13.90 4.53
CA ILE A 48 12.65 -13.28 3.33
C ILE A 48 11.87 -13.70 2.06
N GLN A 49 11.52 -14.99 1.94
CA GLN A 49 10.72 -15.50 0.82
C GLN A 49 9.31 -14.87 0.81
N ASP A 50 8.61 -14.90 1.95
CA ASP A 50 7.26 -14.35 2.10
C ASP A 50 7.23 -12.84 1.74
N TYR A 51 8.25 -12.09 2.19
CA TYR A 51 8.38 -10.65 1.87
C TYR A 51 8.71 -10.42 0.40
N SER A 52 9.56 -11.25 -0.19
CA SER A 52 9.91 -11.13 -1.62
C SER A 52 8.68 -11.37 -2.51
N GLU A 53 7.88 -12.40 -2.22
CA GLU A 53 6.61 -12.66 -2.90
C GLU A 53 5.59 -11.53 -2.66
N GLY A 54 5.57 -10.97 -1.45
CA GLY A 54 4.82 -9.77 -1.08
C GLY A 54 5.15 -8.58 -1.99
N ILE A 55 6.43 -8.26 -2.13
CA ILE A 55 6.91 -7.16 -2.96
C ILE A 55 6.46 -7.31 -4.42
N VAL A 56 6.61 -8.51 -5.00
CA VAL A 56 6.18 -8.81 -6.37
C VAL A 56 4.67 -8.57 -6.53
N ARG A 57 3.86 -9.11 -5.60
CA ARG A 57 2.41 -8.94 -5.59
C ARG A 57 2.01 -7.47 -5.46
N HIS A 58 2.65 -6.71 -4.57
CA HIS A 58 2.38 -5.28 -4.41
C HIS A 58 2.74 -4.49 -5.66
N ASN A 59 3.86 -4.80 -6.32
CA ASN A 59 4.24 -4.17 -7.59
C ASN A 59 3.20 -4.44 -8.68
N ASN A 60 2.69 -5.67 -8.79
CA ASN A 60 1.62 -6.01 -9.74
C ASN A 60 0.34 -5.20 -9.44
N MET A 61 -0.05 -5.11 -8.17
CA MET A 61 -1.23 -4.30 -7.78
C MET A 61 -1.04 -2.82 -8.10
N LEU A 62 0.15 -2.24 -7.88
CA LEU A 62 0.41 -0.82 -8.14
C LEU A 62 0.28 -0.44 -9.63
N GLN A 63 0.49 -1.39 -10.55
CA GLN A 63 0.30 -1.21 -11.99
C GLN A 63 -1.17 -1.19 -12.41
N LEU A 64 -2.08 -1.72 -11.58
CA LEU A 64 -3.50 -1.79 -11.92
C LEU A 64 -4.16 -0.40 -11.99
N HIS A 65 -5.02 -0.22 -12.98
CA HIS A 65 -5.85 0.97 -13.15
C HIS A 65 -7.13 0.87 -12.30
N ASN A 66 -7.75 2.01 -12.05
CA ASN A 66 -9.04 2.08 -11.36
C ASN A 66 -10.15 1.49 -12.26
N SER A 67 -10.43 0.20 -12.07
CA SER A 67 -11.60 -0.51 -12.64
C SER A 67 -12.42 -1.11 -11.50
N PRO A 68 -13.72 -1.40 -11.70
CA PRO A 68 -14.56 -2.03 -10.68
C PRO A 68 -13.97 -3.34 -10.12
N GLU A 69 -13.39 -4.17 -10.99
CA GLU A 69 -12.79 -5.47 -10.65
C GLU A 69 -11.55 -5.28 -9.76
N ASN A 70 -10.65 -4.37 -10.17
CA ASN A 70 -9.47 -4.05 -9.37
C ASN A 70 -9.87 -3.40 -8.04
N PHE A 71 -10.91 -2.58 -8.02
CA PHE A 71 -11.35 -1.87 -6.83
C PHE A 71 -11.80 -2.82 -5.72
N TYR A 72 -12.41 -3.96 -6.08
CA TYR A 72 -12.75 -5.02 -5.13
C TYR A 72 -11.51 -5.60 -4.43
N GLU A 73 -10.50 -6.01 -5.20
CA GLU A 73 -9.24 -6.55 -4.65
C GLU A 73 -8.50 -5.53 -3.78
N PHE A 74 -8.54 -4.25 -4.17
CA PHE A 74 -7.95 -3.16 -3.38
C PHE A 74 -8.66 -2.98 -2.04
N ARG A 75 -10.00 -3.01 -2.00
CA ARG A 75 -10.74 -2.94 -0.73
C ARG A 75 -10.45 -4.13 0.16
N ARG A 76 -10.45 -5.34 -0.39
CA ARG A 76 -10.07 -6.55 0.35
C ARG A 76 -8.67 -6.44 0.94
N PHE A 77 -7.72 -5.93 0.16
CA PHE A 77 -6.36 -5.66 0.64
C PHE A 77 -6.37 -4.68 1.82
N LYS A 78 -7.10 -3.56 1.70
CA LYS A 78 -7.23 -2.57 2.76
C LYS A 78 -7.81 -3.20 4.02
N GLU A 79 -8.96 -3.86 3.93
CA GLU A 79 -9.67 -4.45 5.07
C GLU A 79 -8.79 -5.43 5.86
N VAL A 80 -8.02 -6.27 5.17
CA VAL A 80 -7.15 -7.26 5.82
C VAL A 80 -5.92 -6.61 6.48
N ASN A 81 -5.41 -5.51 5.94
CA ASN A 81 -4.14 -4.93 6.36
C ASN A 81 -4.28 -3.62 7.15
N GLU A 82 -5.49 -3.09 7.33
CA GLU A 82 -5.74 -1.74 7.88
C GLU A 82 -5.16 -1.60 9.29
N LYS A 83 -5.40 -2.59 10.15
CA LYS A 83 -4.89 -2.58 11.53
C LYS A 83 -3.36 -2.58 11.60
N ASP A 84 -2.71 -3.41 10.79
CA ASP A 84 -1.25 -3.48 10.75
C ASP A 84 -0.66 -2.20 10.15
N TYR A 85 -1.30 -1.65 9.14
CA TYR A 85 -0.92 -0.38 8.55
C TYR A 85 -0.97 0.76 9.57
N GLU A 86 -2.06 0.88 10.34
CA GLU A 86 -2.18 1.89 11.40
C GLU A 86 -1.13 1.71 12.49
N ASN A 87 -0.89 0.47 12.93
CA ASN A 87 0.13 0.16 13.93
C ASN A 87 1.54 0.56 13.45
N LEU A 88 1.89 0.24 12.21
CA LEU A 88 3.19 0.57 11.62
C LEU A 88 3.33 2.07 11.33
N LEU A 89 2.25 2.76 10.95
CA LEU A 89 2.23 4.22 10.79
C LEU A 89 2.47 4.95 12.11
N ASN A 90 1.89 4.45 13.20
CA ASN A 90 2.03 5.04 14.53
C ASN A 90 3.41 4.80 15.16
N ASN A 91 4.22 3.90 14.60
CA ASN A 91 5.59 3.65 15.06
C ASN A 91 6.57 4.74 14.55
N LYS A 92 6.72 5.82 15.33
CA LYS A 92 7.60 6.97 14.99
C LYS A 92 9.06 6.57 14.66
N LYS A 93 9.62 5.58 15.38
CA LYS A 93 10.99 5.11 15.17
C LYS A 93 11.13 4.42 13.82
N LEU A 94 10.18 3.54 13.48
CA LEU A 94 10.12 2.89 12.17
C LEU A 94 9.93 3.92 11.04
N GLN A 95 8.99 4.86 11.20
CA GLN A 95 8.73 5.89 10.19
C GLN A 95 9.98 6.75 9.90
N LYS A 96 10.76 7.09 10.94
CA LYS A 96 12.03 7.80 10.77
C LYS A 96 13.03 6.98 9.93
N LYS A 97 13.21 5.70 10.26
CA LYS A 97 14.11 4.79 9.52
C LYS A 97 13.68 4.61 8.06
N LEU A 98 12.40 4.34 7.81
CA LEU A 98 11.86 4.21 6.45
C LEU A 98 12.06 5.48 5.63
N ARG A 99 11.86 6.66 6.24
CA ARG A 99 12.09 7.94 5.56
C ARG A 99 13.56 8.14 5.18
N GLU A 100 14.49 7.80 6.07
CA GLU A 100 15.93 7.86 5.79
C GLU A 100 16.33 6.88 4.69
N TRP A 101 15.83 5.64 4.74
CA TRP A 101 16.04 4.63 3.71
C TRP A 101 15.47 5.05 2.35
N ARG A 102 14.25 5.61 2.27
CA ARG A 102 13.70 6.12 1.01
C ARG A 102 14.58 7.19 0.35
N ARG A 103 15.29 8.01 1.15
CA ARG A 103 16.23 9.02 0.62
C ARG A 103 17.48 8.39 0.01
N THR A 104 17.89 7.19 0.44
CA THR A 104 19.04 6.50 -0.17
C THR A 104 18.69 5.86 -1.51
N LYS A 105 17.39 5.56 -1.75
CA LYS A 105 16.87 5.00 -3.01
C LYS A 105 16.60 6.03 -4.10
N GLN A 106 16.60 7.32 -3.77
CA GLN A 106 16.36 8.43 -4.72
C GLN A 106 17.66 9.02 -5.31
N ARG A 107 18.78 8.31 -5.18
CA ARG A 107 20.10 8.74 -5.68
C ARG A 107 20.48 8.06 -6.97
#